data_AF-A0A537CBP4-F1
#
_entry.id   AF-A0A537CBP4-F1
#
_cell.length_a   1.000
_cell.length_b   1.000
_cell.length_c   1.000
_cell.angle_alpha   90.00
_cell.angle_beta   90.00
_cell.angle_gamma   90.00
#
_symmetry.space_group_name_H-M   'P 1'
#
loop_
_entity.id
_entity.type
_entity.pdbx_description
1 polymer ?
#
loop_
_entity_poly.entity_id
_entity_poly.type
_entity_poly.pdbx_seq_one_letter_code
_entity_poly.pdbx_strand_id
1 'polypeptide(L)'
;LAGGALLLVASLISQELAGFQPGNVSFLSLVSFIYLIVFGSLIGFSSYVWLLTKTTTARVSTYAYVNPVVAVFLGYFLAGEQLTLRTLLASSVIVIAVVVITTFKSRQTVPDDESKG
;
A
#
# COMPACT_ATOMS: atom_id res chain seq x y z
N LEU A 1 8.68 17.07 1.66
CA LEU A 1 8.69 18.40 0.99
C LEU A 1 9.40 18.37 -0.36
N ALA A 2 10.66 17.92 -0.44
CA ALA A 2 11.39 17.83 -1.72
C ALA A 2 10.65 17.03 -2.81
N GLY A 3 10.08 15.87 -2.47
CA GLY A 3 9.28 15.08 -3.41
C GLY A 3 8.02 15.81 -3.92
N GLY A 4 7.31 16.52 -3.05
CA GLY A 4 6.14 17.32 -3.45
C GLY A 4 6.52 18.49 -4.35
N ALA A 5 7.65 19.15 -4.08
CA ALA A 5 8.19 20.19 -4.94
C ALA A 5 8.61 19.65 -6.32
N LEU A 6 9.26 18.48 -6.36
CA LEU A 6 9.60 17.79 -7.62
C LEU A 6 8.36 17.41 -8.44
N LEU A 7 7.31 16.91 -7.79
CA LEU A 7 6.05 16.59 -8.45
C LEU A 7 5.34 17.84 -8.99
N LEU A 8 5.39 18.98 -8.29
CA LEU A 8 4.88 20.25 -8.80
C LEU A 8 5.64 20.71 -10.04
N VAL A 9 6.97 20.64 -10.01
CA VAL A 9 7.81 20.98 -11.17
C VAL A 9 7.51 20.05 -12.35
N ALA A 10 7.38 18.74 -12.12
CA ALA A 10 7.04 17.76 -13.15
C ALA A 10 5.64 18.01 -13.75
N SER A 11 4.66 18.38 -12.92
CA SER A 11 3.30 18.72 -13.36
C SER A 11 3.28 19.97 -14.24
N LEU A 12 4.07 21.00 -13.89
CA LEU A 12 4.23 22.21 -14.71
C LEU A 12 4.85 21.92 -16.07
N ILE A 13 5.86 21.04 -16.12
CA ILE A 13 6.53 20.63 -17.37
C ILE A 13 5.59 19.79 -18.25
N SER A 14 4.75 18.94 -17.66
CA SER A 14 3.89 18.00 -18.38
C SER A 14 2.62 18.65 -18.97
N GLN A 15 2.38 19.95 -18.73
CA GLN A 15 1.17 20.69 -19.14
C GLN A 15 -0.16 20.01 -18.76
N GLU A 16 -0.17 19.11 -17.78
CA GLU A 16 -1.41 18.44 -17.35
C GLU A 16 -2.47 19.42 -16.84
N LEU A 17 -2.05 20.57 -16.32
CA LEU A 17 -2.93 21.67 -15.92
C LEU A 17 -3.71 22.28 -17.09
N ALA A 18 -3.21 22.18 -18.32
CA ALA A 18 -3.89 22.68 -19.52
C ALA A 18 -5.00 21.73 -20.01
N GLY A 19 -4.90 20.43 -19.69
CA GLY A 19 -5.93 19.41 -19.96
C GLY A 19 -6.89 19.18 -18.79
N PHE A 20 -6.60 19.74 -17.62
CA PHE A 20 -7.42 19.57 -16.42
C PHE A 20 -8.72 20.40 -16.54
N GLN A 21 -9.81 19.74 -16.93
CA GLN A 21 -11.14 20.33 -17.00
C GLN A 21 -11.83 20.15 -15.64
N PRO A 22 -11.99 21.20 -14.81
CA PRO A 22 -12.57 21.08 -13.48
C PRO A 22 -14.02 20.57 -13.50
N GLY A 23 -14.73 20.80 -14.61
CA GLY A 23 -16.10 20.31 -14.82
C GLY A 23 -16.23 18.80 -15.04
N ASN A 24 -15.12 18.08 -15.26
CA ASN A 24 -15.13 16.62 -15.46
C ASN A 24 -14.79 15.84 -14.17
N VAL A 25 -14.56 16.55 -13.06
CA VAL A 25 -14.33 15.92 -11.76
C VAL A 25 -15.67 15.42 -11.22
N SER A 26 -15.87 14.10 -11.23
CA SER A 26 -17.08 13.52 -10.66
C SER A 26 -17.12 13.70 -9.15
N PHE A 27 -18.32 13.84 -8.58
CA PHE A 27 -18.52 13.88 -7.14
C PHE A 27 -17.93 12.63 -6.45
N LEU A 28 -18.03 11.46 -7.11
CA LEU A 28 -17.45 10.21 -6.63
C LEU A 28 -15.93 10.30 -6.50
N SER A 29 -15.24 10.92 -7.46
CA SER A 29 -13.79 11.13 -7.43
C SER A 29 -13.38 12.00 -6.26
N LEU A 30 -14.12 13.08 -5.99
CA LEU A 30 -13.86 13.99 -4.87
C LEU A 30 -14.04 13.27 -3.52
N VAL A 31 -15.13 12.52 -3.36
CA VAL A 31 -15.38 11.74 -2.13
C VAL A 31 -14.32 10.66 -1.93
N SER A 32 -13.93 9.95 -3.00
CA SER A 32 -12.86 8.93 -2.94
C SER A 32 -11.51 9.53 -2.56
N PHE A 33 -11.21 10.73 -3.06
CA PHE A 33 -9.99 11.46 -2.71
C PHE A 33 -9.97 11.85 -1.23
N ILE A 34 -11.06 12.42 -0.71
CA ILE A 34 -11.19 12.75 0.72
C ILE A 34 -11.08 11.50 1.59
N TYR A 35 -11.71 10.40 1.17
CA TYR A 35 -11.63 9.12 1.86
C TYR A 35 -10.17 8.63 1.99
N LEU A 36 -9.40 8.68 0.90
CA LEU A 36 -7.99 8.29 0.92
C LEU A 36 -7.13 9.21 1.79
N ILE A 37 -7.39 10.52 1.79
CA ILE A 37 -6.69 11.46 2.68
C ILE A 37 -6.93 11.09 4.14
N VAL A 38 -8.18 10.88 4.54
CA VAL A 38 -8.53 10.67 5.94
C VAL A 38 -8.16 9.26 6.40
N PHE A 39 -8.68 8.23 5.73
CA PHE A 39 -8.52 6.84 6.16
C PHE A 39 -7.21 6.22 5.67
N GLY A 40 -6.90 6.39 4.38
CA GLY A 40 -5.71 5.80 3.77
C GLY A 40 -4.40 6.43 4.25
N SER A 41 -4.40 7.75 4.46
CA SER A 41 -3.20 8.49 4.85
C SER A 41 -3.23 8.88 6.33
N LEU A 42 -4.12 9.77 6.76
CA LEU A 42 -4.01 10.39 8.08
C LEU A 42 -4.13 9.35 9.20
N ILE A 43 -5.17 8.52 9.17
CA ILE A 43 -5.38 7.45 10.14
C ILE A 43 -4.33 6.35 9.96
N GLY A 44 -4.17 5.83 8.74
CA GLY A 44 -3.23 4.73 8.45
C GLY A 44 -1.78 5.05 8.85
N PHE A 45 -1.28 6.23 8.48
CA PHE A 45 0.07 6.68 8.83
C PHE A 45 0.21 6.97 10.32
N SER A 46 -0.78 7.58 10.97
CA SER A 46 -0.74 7.81 12.41
C SER A 46 -0.70 6.49 13.18
N SER A 47 -1.51 5.51 12.78
CA SER A 47 -1.46 4.15 13.35
C SER A 47 -0.11 3.47 13.12
N TYR A 48 0.50 3.65 11.93
CA TYR A 48 1.84 3.12 11.63
C TYR A 48 2.90 3.71 12.57
N VAL A 49 2.94 5.04 12.73
CA VAL A 49 3.88 5.71 13.63
C VAL A 49 3.65 5.29 15.08
N TRP A 50 2.38 5.21 15.51
CA TRP A 50 2.04 4.72 16.84
C TRP A 50 2.50 3.27 17.07
N LEU A 51 2.29 2.39 16.10
CA LEU A 51 2.75 0.99 16.17
C LEU A 51 4.27 0.90 16.26
N LEU A 52 5.01 1.73 15.53
CA LEU A 52 6.47 1.78 15.64
C LEU A 52 6.94 2.16 17.05
N THR A 53 6.18 2.99 17.77
CA THR A 53 6.51 3.36 19.16
C THR A 53 6.12 2.30 20.19
N LYS A 54 5.17 1.41 19.86
CA LYS A 54 4.58 0.44 20.80
C LYS A 54 4.88 -1.02 20.50
N THR A 55 5.52 -1.32 19.38
CA THR A 55 5.76 -2.69 18.94
C THR A 55 7.09 -2.79 18.18
N THR A 56 7.65 -4.00 18.07
CA THR A 56 8.89 -4.23 17.33
C THR A 56 8.68 -4.04 15.83
N THR A 57 9.70 -3.52 15.14
CA THR A 57 9.72 -3.27 13.68
C THR A 57 9.26 -4.48 12.85
N ALA A 58 9.45 -5.70 13.38
CA ALA A 58 8.99 -6.94 12.78
C ALA A 58 7.47 -6.98 12.53
N ARG A 59 6.62 -6.59 13.50
CA ARG A 59 5.15 -6.60 13.31
C ARG A 59 4.70 -5.50 12.34
N VAL A 60 5.33 -4.33 12.39
CA VAL A 60 5.03 -3.25 11.44
C VAL A 60 5.32 -3.69 10.00
N SER A 61 6.39 -4.45 9.77
CA SER A 61 6.70 -4.98 8.44
C SER A 61 5.67 -6.00 7.93
N THR A 62 4.91 -6.66 8.82
CA THR A 62 3.86 -7.60 8.39
C THR A 62 2.65 -6.93 7.77
N TYR A 63 2.39 -5.64 8.07
CA TYR A 63 1.30 -4.89 7.45
C TYR A 63 1.45 -4.79 5.92
N ALA A 64 2.69 -4.63 5.44
CA ALA A 64 2.98 -4.60 4.00
C ALA A 64 2.60 -5.91 3.28
N TYR A 65 2.57 -7.04 3.99
CA TYR A 65 2.17 -8.34 3.45
C TYR A 65 0.65 -8.55 3.46
N VAL A 66 -0.07 -7.88 4.38
CA VAL A 66 -1.53 -7.98 4.45
C VAL A 66 -2.20 -7.14 3.36
N ASN A 67 -1.61 -6.00 3.00
CA ASN A 67 -2.18 -5.08 2.00
C ASN A 67 -2.52 -5.72 0.64
N PRO A 68 -1.62 -6.49 -0.01
CA PRO A 68 -1.95 -7.14 -1.29
C PRO A 68 -3.11 -8.12 -1.18
N VAL A 69 -3.18 -8.87 -0.08
CA VAL A 69 -4.25 -9.84 0.16
C VAL A 69 -5.59 -9.11 0.31
N VAL A 70 -5.64 -8.07 1.15
CA VAL A 70 -6.84 -7.25 1.36
C VAL A 70 -7.27 -6.56 0.06
N ALA A 71 -6.33 -6.02 -0.72
CA ALA A 71 -6.63 -5.38 -1.99
C ALA A 71 -7.29 -6.33 -3.00
N VAL A 72 -6.79 -7.57 -3.12
CA VAL A 72 -7.39 -8.59 -3.99
C VAL A 72 -8.81 -8.94 -3.56
N PHE A 73 -9.04 -9.15 -2.25
CA PHE A 73 -10.37 -9.45 -1.74
C PHE A 73 -11.35 -8.28 -1.95
N LEU A 74 -10.93 -7.05 -1.64
CA LEU A 74 -11.76 -5.87 -1.85
C LEU A 74 -12.05 -5.62 -3.34
N GLY A 75 -11.07 -5.85 -4.23
CA GLY A 75 -11.28 -5.77 -5.68
C GLY A 75 -12.33 -6.78 -6.17
N TYR A 76 -12.22 -8.03 -5.73
CA TYR A 76 -13.21 -9.06 -6.07
C TYR A 76 -14.62 -8.74 -5.55
N PHE A 77 -14.74 -8.38 -4.25
CA PHE A 77 -16.05 -8.21 -3.62
C PHE A 77 -16.70 -6.84 -3.86
N LEU A 78 -15.93 -5.75 -3.84
CA LEU A 78 -16.47 -4.39 -3.95
C LEU A 78 -16.41 -3.84 -5.38
N ALA A 79 -15.34 -4.13 -6.14
CA ALA A 79 -15.23 -3.64 -7.51
C ALA A 79 -15.99 -4.53 -8.51
N GLY A 80 -16.43 -5.72 -8.08
CA GLY A 80 -17.22 -6.64 -8.91
C GLY A 80 -16.46 -7.12 -10.15
N GLU A 81 -15.13 -7.07 -10.11
CA GLU A 81 -14.29 -7.48 -11.24
C GLU A 81 -14.56 -8.95 -11.55
N GLN A 82 -15.02 -9.22 -12.77
CA GLN A 82 -15.19 -10.59 -13.24
C GLN A 82 -13.83 -11.28 -13.18
N LEU A 83 -13.74 -12.34 -12.39
CA LEU A 83 -12.54 -13.17 -12.28
C LEU A 83 -12.30 -13.88 -13.63
N THR A 84 -11.69 -13.17 -14.56
CA THR A 84 -11.11 -13.79 -15.74
C THR A 84 -9.95 -14.67 -15.31
N LEU A 85 -9.65 -15.69 -16.12
CA LEU A 85 -8.51 -16.58 -15.89
C LEU A 85 -7.19 -15.81 -15.70
N ARG A 86 -7.01 -14.67 -16.39
CA ARG A 86 -5.85 -13.78 -16.20
C ARG A 86 -5.82 -13.13 -14.82
N THR A 87 -6.92 -12.56 -14.35
CA THR A 87 -7.00 -11.91 -13.03
C THR A 87 -6.79 -12.94 -11.91
N LEU A 88 -7.31 -14.16 -12.08
CA LEU A 88 -7.13 -15.26 -11.15
C LEU A 88 -5.65 -15.69 -11.06
N LEU A 89 -4.97 -15.83 -12.20
CA LEU A 89 -3.55 -16.16 -12.24
C LEU A 89 -2.69 -15.05 -11.63
N ALA A 90 -2.95 -13.79 -11.98
CA ALA A 90 -2.21 -12.65 -11.45
C ALA A 90 -2.35 -12.52 -9.92
N SER A 91 -3.58 -12.62 -9.41
CA SER A 91 -3.84 -12.56 -7.97
C SER A 91 -3.22 -13.75 -7.23
N SER A 92 -3.29 -14.96 -7.80
CA SER A 92 -2.62 -16.14 -7.23
C SER A 92 -1.11 -15.96 -7.13
N VAL A 93 -0.45 -15.44 -8.18
CA VAL A 93 0.99 -15.17 -8.17
C VAL A 93 1.37 -14.16 -7.09
N ILE A 94 0.60 -13.07 -6.95
CA ILE A 94 0.84 -12.05 -5.91
C ILE A 94 0.73 -12.67 -4.51
N VAL A 95 -0.35 -13.42 -4.25
CA VAL A 95 -0.58 -14.07 -2.94
C VAL A 95 0.53 -15.08 -2.63
N ILE A 96 0.90 -15.94 -3.59
CA ILE A 96 1.98 -16.92 -3.41
C ILE A 96 3.30 -16.21 -3.10
N ALA A 97 3.65 -15.15 -3.84
CA ALA A 97 4.87 -14.39 -3.59
C ALA A 97 4.91 -13.80 -2.16
N VAL A 98 3.79 -13.26 -1.69
CA VAL A 98 3.67 -12.73 -0.32
C VAL A 98 3.85 -13.84 0.73
N VAL A 99 3.22 -15.01 0.52
CA VAL A 99 3.35 -16.17 1.42
C VAL A 99 4.81 -16.62 1.48
N VAL A 100 5.47 -16.78 0.33
CA VAL A 100 6.88 -17.16 0.23
C VAL A 100 7.75 -16.18 1.02
N ILE A 101 7.66 -14.87 0.75
CA ILE A 101 8.47 -13.85 1.45
C ILE A 101 8.25 -13.92 2.97
N THR A 102 7.00 -14.13 3.40
CA THR A 102 6.65 -14.21 4.83
C THR A 102 7.28 -15.44 5.50
N THR A 103 7.21 -16.61 4.86
CA THR A 103 7.77 -17.85 5.41
C THR A 103 9.29 -17.81 5.47
N PHE A 104 9.96 -17.29 4.44
CA PHE A 104 11.43 -17.24 4.40
C PHE A 104 12.03 -16.19 5.34
N LYS A 105 11.39 -15.02 5.52
CA LYS A 105 11.87 -13.97 6.43
C LYS A 105 11.79 -14.39 7.91
N SER A 106 10.86 -15.28 8.27
CA SER A 106 10.76 -15.81 9.64
C SER A 106 11.97 -16.66 10.09
N ARG A 107 12.82 -17.11 9.16
CA ARG A 107 14.01 -17.93 9.45
C ARG A 107 15.31 -17.14 9.65
N GLN A 108 15.29 -15.81 9.57
CA GLN A 108 16.47 -14.96 9.77
C GLN A 108 16.60 -14.40 11.20
N THR A 109 16.14 -15.11 12.21
CA THR A 109 16.62 -14.87 13.58
C THR A 109 18.08 -15.31 13.64
N VAL A 110 18.99 -14.35 13.77
CA VAL A 110 20.42 -14.55 14.02
C VAL A 110 20.60 -15.61 15.11
N PRO A 111 21.42 -16.65 14.93
CA PRO A 111 21.78 -17.57 16.00
C PRO A 111 22.41 -16.78 17.14
N ASP A 112 21.88 -16.94 18.35
CA ASP A 112 22.55 -16.51 19.57
C ASP A 112 23.89 -17.23 19.65
N ASP A 113 24.96 -16.53 19.29
CA ASP A 113 26.33 -16.98 19.52
C ASP A 113 27.11 -15.82 20.14
N GLU A 114 26.99 -15.66 21.45
CA GLU A 114 28.10 -15.90 22.37
C GLU A 114 27.68 -15.59 23.82
N SER A 115 27.40 -16.66 24.56
CA SER A 115 27.89 -16.73 25.93
C SER A 115 29.42 -16.73 25.84
N LYS A 116 30.10 -15.70 26.37
CA LYS A 116 31.37 -15.80 27.13
C LYS A 116 32.00 -14.42 27.37
N GLY A 117 32.20 -14.11 28.65
CA GLY A 117 32.96 -12.96 29.14
C GLY A 117 32.51 -12.53 30.52
#